data_AF-A0A1G2R3F8-F1
#
_entry.id   AF-A0A1G2R3F8-F1
#
_cell.length_a   1.000
_cell.length_b   1.000
_cell.length_c   1.000
_cell.angle_alpha   90.00
_cell.angle_beta   90.00
_cell.angle_gamma   90.00
#
_symmetry.space_group_name_H-M   'P 1'
#
loop_
_entity.id
_entity.type
_entity.pdbx_description
1 polymer ?
#
loop_
_entity_poly.entity_id
_entity_poly.type
_entity_poly.pdbx_seq_one_letter_code
_entity_poly.pdbx_strand_id
1 'polypeptide(L)'
;MPYNERQQLLGELWSSVALLKTREEIKNFFRDLLSETEELMLARRIHIARLLLEGKSYEYIRENMHTSYVTIAGVHRWLHRGSERYKGMLKGIEEELKKQSRIKEKRRNQRTPFTFEWLKKRYPLHFLLFNLLDRS
;
A
#
# COMPACT_ATOMS: atom_id res chain seq x y z
N MET A 1 -2.46 35.99 -0.69
CA MET A 1 -1.17 35.73 -0.02
C MET A 1 -0.04 35.94 -1.00
N PRO A 2 0.95 36.78 -0.68
CA PRO A 2 2.17 36.93 -1.47
C PRO A 2 2.88 35.59 -1.64
N TYR A 3 3.53 35.40 -2.79
CA TYR A 3 4.24 34.16 -3.16
C TYR A 3 5.25 33.72 -2.09
N ASN A 4 5.97 34.68 -1.51
CA ASN A 4 7.03 34.43 -0.52
C ASN A 4 6.48 33.86 0.79
N GLU A 5 5.34 34.35 1.27
CA GLU A 5 4.70 33.85 2.50
C GLU A 5 4.20 32.42 2.31
N ARG A 6 3.63 32.10 1.14
CA ARG A 6 3.25 30.72 0.81
C ARG A 6 4.46 29.78 0.82
N GLN A 7 5.58 30.19 0.25
CA GLN A 7 6.78 29.36 0.23
C GLN A 7 7.33 29.11 1.63
N GLN A 8 7.30 30.12 2.50
CA GLN A 8 7.73 29.99 3.89
C GLN A 8 6.85 28.99 4.64
N LEU A 9 5.53 29.14 4.58
CA LEU A 9 4.58 28.22 5.23
C LEU A 9 4.76 26.77 4.75
N LEU A 10 4.95 26.57 3.44
CA LEU A 10 5.21 25.23 2.89
C LEU A 10 6.59 24.70 3.32
N GLY A 11 7.60 25.57 3.42
CA GLY A 11 8.93 25.24 3.92
C GLY A 11 8.90 24.71 5.34
N GLU A 12 8.13 25.35 6.22
CA GLU A 12 7.94 24.92 7.61
C GLU A 12 7.28 23.53 7.68
N LEU A 13 6.25 23.30 6.85
CA LEU A 13 5.60 21.99 6.75
C LEU A 13 6.58 20.89 6.30
N TRP A 14 7.35 21.13 5.24
CA TRP A 14 8.32 20.14 4.75
C TRP A 14 9.42 19.86 5.76
N SER A 15 9.89 20.90 6.46
CA SER A 15 10.90 20.77 7.52
C SER A 15 10.38 19.94 8.68
N SER A 16 9.12 20.17 9.08
CA SER A 16 8.45 19.41 10.14
C SER A 16 8.35 17.92 9.79
N VAL A 17 7.91 17.60 8.57
CA VAL A 17 7.81 16.21 8.09
C VAL A 17 9.18 15.52 8.02
N ALA A 18 10.25 16.24 7.66
CA ALA A 18 11.60 15.68 7.54
C ALA A 18 12.24 15.32 8.89
N LEU A 19 11.76 15.90 9.99
CA LEU A 19 12.25 15.60 11.35
C LEU A 19 11.75 14.26 11.87
N LEU A 20 10.59 13.79 11.38
CA LEU A 20 9.96 12.54 11.81
C LEU A 20 10.80 11.32 11.39
N LYS A 21 11.02 10.38 12.32
CA LYS A 21 11.89 9.21 12.13
C LYS A 21 11.12 7.90 12.08
N THR A 22 10.03 7.81 12.83
CA THR A 22 9.27 6.56 12.95
C THR A 22 7.90 6.64 12.28
N ARG A 23 7.36 5.49 11.89
CA ARG A 23 6.00 5.42 11.32
C ARG A 23 4.93 5.90 12.31
N GLU A 24 5.14 5.68 13.61
CA GLU A 24 4.18 6.12 14.64
C GLU A 24 4.22 7.65 14.82
N GLU A 25 5.42 8.26 14.80
CA GLU A 25 5.55 9.73 14.78
C GLU A 25 4.84 10.34 13.58
N ILE A 26 5.05 9.78 12.38
CA ILE A 26 4.40 10.25 11.15
C ILE A 26 2.88 10.15 11.28
N LYS A 27 2.38 9.03 11.78
CA LYS A 27 0.94 8.80 11.97
C LYS A 27 0.33 9.77 12.97
N ASN A 28 0.97 9.99 14.11
CA ASN A 28 0.47 10.91 15.13
C ASN A 28 0.49 12.35 14.62
N PHE A 29 1.58 12.77 13.97
CA PHE A 29 1.69 14.09 13.34
C PHE A 29 0.55 14.36 12.37
N PHE A 30 0.25 13.44 11.45
CA PHE A 30 -0.84 13.64 10.49
C PHE A 30 -2.23 13.58 11.11
N ARG A 31 -2.44 12.79 12.17
CA ARG A 31 -3.72 12.76 12.90
C ARG A 31 -4.01 14.03 13.68
N ASP A 32 -2.96 14.66 14.22
CA ASP A 32 -3.09 15.90 14.96
C ASP A 32 -3.22 17.11 14.01
N LEU A 33 -2.58 17.06 12.84
CA LEU A 33 -2.60 18.12 11.84
C LEU A 33 -3.85 18.14 10.96
N LEU A 34 -4.38 16.98 10.61
CA LEU A 34 -5.47 16.83 9.64
C LEU A 34 -6.76 16.39 10.33
N SER A 35 -7.89 16.81 9.78
CA SER A 35 -9.17 16.17 10.11
C SER A 35 -9.22 14.73 9.58
N GLU A 36 -10.07 13.90 10.19
CA GLU A 36 -10.31 12.52 9.73
C GLU A 36 -10.69 12.48 8.23
N THR A 37 -11.47 13.47 7.78
CA THR A 37 -11.88 13.56 6.37
C THR A 37 -10.70 13.84 5.44
N GLU A 38 -9.78 14.72 5.84
CA GLU A 38 -8.59 15.06 5.05
C GLU A 38 -7.58 13.91 5.03
N GLU A 39 -7.35 13.25 6.17
CA GLU A 39 -6.51 12.05 6.26
C GLU A 39 -7.03 10.97 5.29
N LEU A 40 -8.33 10.70 5.33
CA LEU A 40 -8.97 9.72 4.45
C LEU A 40 -8.90 10.15 2.98
N MET A 41 -9.08 11.43 2.67
CA MET A 41 -8.95 11.96 1.31
C MET A 41 -7.53 11.75 0.76
N LEU A 42 -6.49 12.03 1.54
CA LEU A 42 -5.11 11.80 1.13
C LEU A 42 -4.82 10.32 0.91
N ALA A 43 -5.28 9.45 1.83
CA ALA A 43 -5.16 8.02 1.70
C ALA A 43 -5.85 7.48 0.43
N ARG A 44 -7.07 7.95 0.13
CA ARG A 44 -7.80 7.61 -1.10
C ARG A 44 -7.03 8.03 -2.35
N ARG A 45 -6.44 9.23 -2.36
CA ARG A 45 -5.65 9.71 -3.51
C ARG A 45 -4.43 8.84 -3.79
N ILE A 46 -3.71 8.41 -2.74
CA ILE A 46 -2.58 7.47 -2.89
C ILE A 46 -3.07 6.13 -3.44
N HIS A 47 -4.20 5.62 -2.93
CA HIS A 47 -4.75 4.35 -3.37
C HIS A 47 -5.22 4.39 -4.83
N ILE A 48 -5.90 5.48 -5.25
CA ILE A 48 -6.30 5.70 -6.64
C ILE A 48 -5.07 5.75 -7.55
N ALA A 49 -4.01 6.47 -7.15
CA ALA A 49 -2.78 6.53 -7.93
C ALA A 49 -2.16 5.15 -8.16
N ARG A 50 -2.17 4.29 -7.13
CA ARG A 50 -1.73 2.91 -7.26
C ARG A 50 -2.59 2.11 -8.23
N LEU A 51 -3.93 2.17 -8.12
CA LEU A 51 -4.82 1.46 -9.03
C LEU A 51 -4.66 1.91 -10.49
N LEU A 52 -4.40 3.21 -10.72
CA LEU A 52 -4.08 3.74 -12.04
C LEU A 52 -2.76 3.18 -12.59
N LEU A 53 -1.72 3.05 -11.75
CA LEU A 53 -0.45 2.43 -12.15
C LEU A 53 -0.59 0.92 -12.44
N GLU A 54 -1.54 0.24 -11.79
CA GLU A 54 -1.91 -1.15 -12.07
C GLU A 54 -2.76 -1.31 -13.35
N GLY A 55 -3.07 -0.21 -14.05
CA GLY A 55 -3.87 -0.24 -15.27
C GLY A 55 -5.37 -0.48 -15.04
N LYS A 56 -5.88 -0.26 -13.82
CA LYS A 56 -7.31 -0.40 -13.54
C LYS A 56 -8.10 0.69 -14.26
N SER A 57 -9.29 0.33 -14.75
CA SER A 57 -10.18 1.27 -15.43
C SER A 57 -10.74 2.30 -14.45
N TYR A 58 -11.12 3.46 -14.98
CA TYR A 58 -11.76 4.51 -14.19
C TYR A 58 -13.06 4.03 -13.52
N GLU A 59 -13.83 3.16 -14.20
CA GLU A 59 -15.04 2.56 -13.64
C GLU A 59 -14.73 1.74 -12.40
N TYR A 60 -13.78 0.81 -12.52
CA TYR A 60 -13.37 -0.04 -11.42
C TYR A 60 -12.93 0.80 -10.22
N ILE A 61 -12.13 1.83 -10.45
CA ILE A 61 -11.65 2.72 -9.39
C ILE A 61 -12.81 3.47 -8.74
N ARG A 62 -13.75 3.98 -9.55
CA ARG A 62 -14.92 4.71 -9.07
C ARG A 62 -15.76 3.86 -8.14
N GLU A 63 -16.09 2.64 -8.55
CA GLU A 63 -16.89 1.69 -7.78
C GLU A 63 -16.21 1.25 -6.49
N ASN A 64 -14.92 0.90 -6.56
CA ASN A 64 -14.18 0.40 -5.39
C ASN A 64 -13.86 1.51 -4.38
N MET A 65 -13.55 2.72 -4.87
CA MET A 65 -13.10 3.84 -4.01
C MET A 65 -14.23 4.81 -3.64
N HIS A 66 -15.45 4.59 -4.14
CA HIS A 66 -16.63 5.43 -3.90
C HIS A 66 -16.32 6.92 -4.16
N THR A 67 -15.69 7.20 -5.30
CA THR A 67 -15.20 8.53 -5.66
C THR A 67 -15.75 8.98 -7.00
N SER A 68 -15.48 10.23 -7.39
CA SER A 68 -15.94 10.78 -8.68
C SER A 68 -14.87 10.62 -9.77
N TYR A 69 -15.29 10.58 -11.05
CA TYR A 69 -14.33 10.64 -12.17
C TYR A 69 -13.47 11.90 -12.14
N VAL A 70 -13.99 13.02 -11.64
CA VAL A 70 -13.23 14.28 -11.50
C VAL A 70 -12.06 14.08 -10.54
N THR A 71 -12.30 13.41 -9.40
CA THR A 71 -11.25 13.05 -8.44
C THR A 71 -10.22 12.13 -9.08
N ILE A 72 -10.66 11.09 -9.79
CA ILE A 72 -9.76 10.14 -10.48
C ILE A 72 -8.92 10.85 -11.54
N ALA A 73 -9.54 11.68 -12.38
CA ALA A 73 -8.85 12.46 -13.42
C ALA A 73 -7.85 13.45 -12.82
N GLY A 74 -8.21 14.10 -11.70
CA GLY A 74 -7.29 14.93 -10.93
C GLY A 74 -6.09 14.14 -10.43
N VAL A 75 -6.33 12.91 -9.93
CA VAL A 75 -5.26 12.01 -9.50
C VAL A 75 -4.35 11.61 -10.65
N HIS A 76 -4.94 11.19 -11.75
CA HIS A 76 -4.22 10.77 -12.94
C HIS A 76 -3.34 11.89 -13.50
N ARG A 77 -3.84 13.13 -13.50
CA ARG A 77 -3.11 14.31 -13.96
C ARG A 77 -1.88 14.61 -13.10
N TRP A 78 -1.98 14.59 -11.77
CA TRP A 78 -0.79 14.83 -10.93
C TRP A 78 0.17 13.65 -10.97
N LEU A 79 -0.31 12.42 -11.18
CA LEU A 79 0.54 11.25 -11.38
C LEU A 79 1.38 11.38 -12.67
N HIS A 80 0.80 11.96 -13.73
CA HIS A 80 1.50 12.25 -14.99
C HIS A 80 2.43 13.46 -14.91
N ARG A 81 2.06 14.48 -14.14
CA ARG A 81 2.89 15.68 -13.90
C ARG A 81 3.97 15.45 -12.83
N GLY A 82 3.83 14.43 -12.01
CA GLY A 82 4.72 14.11 -10.92
C GLY A 82 6.07 13.61 -11.42
N SER A 83 7.11 13.81 -10.62
CA SER A 83 8.44 13.28 -10.90
C SER A 83 8.44 11.75 -10.88
N GLU A 84 9.32 11.13 -11.67
CA GLU A 84 9.50 9.67 -11.74
C GLU A 84 9.70 9.02 -10.35
N ARG A 85 10.19 9.79 -9.38
CA ARG A 85 10.32 9.41 -7.96
C ARG A 85 9.00 8.98 -7.33
N TYR A 86 7.88 9.62 -7.66
CA TYR A 86 6.56 9.24 -7.12
C TYR A 86 6.12 7.88 -7.63
N LYS A 87 6.37 7.56 -8.90
CA LYS A 87 6.07 6.23 -9.45
C LYS A 87 6.91 5.15 -8.76
N GLY A 88 8.20 5.43 -8.53
CA GLY A 88 9.10 4.53 -7.80
C GLY A 88 8.63 4.27 -6.36
N MET A 89 8.24 5.31 -5.63
CA MET A 89 7.68 5.17 -4.28
C MET A 89 6.40 4.33 -4.27
N LEU A 90 5.48 4.57 -5.20
CA LEU A 90 4.21 3.82 -5.28
C LEU A 90 4.44 2.33 -5.58
N LYS A 91 5.42 1.99 -6.43
CA LYS A 91 5.86 0.60 -6.64
C LYS A 91 6.44 -0.02 -5.37
N GLY A 92 7.27 0.71 -4.63
CA GLY A 92 7.82 0.24 -3.36
C GLY A 92 6.74 -0.06 -2.31
N ILE A 93 5.69 0.78 -2.24
CA ILE A 93 4.52 0.54 -1.38
C ILE A 93 3.81 -0.76 -1.79
N GLU A 94 3.65 -1.02 -3.08
CA GLU A 94 3.00 -2.24 -3.58
C GLU A 94 3.75 -3.51 -3.15
N GLU A 95 5.07 -3.51 -3.28
CA GLU A 95 5.91 -4.63 -2.84
C GLU A 95 5.80 -4.86 -1.34
N GLU A 96 5.77 -3.80 -0.55
CA GLU A 96 5.66 -3.86 0.90
C GLU A 96 4.29 -4.43 1.34
N LEU A 97 3.20 -4.02 0.68
CA LEU A 97 1.87 -4.58 0.92
C LEU A 97 1.79 -6.06 0.51
N LYS A 98 2.43 -6.46 -0.59
CA LYS A 98 2.55 -7.86 -1.02
C LYS A 98 3.35 -8.70 -0.03
N LYS A 99 4.44 -8.17 0.53
CA LYS A 99 5.21 -8.85 1.60
C LYS A 99 4.35 -9.04 2.84
N GLN A 100 3.63 -8.02 3.28
CA GLN A 100 2.77 -8.09 4.47
C GLN A 100 1.62 -9.08 4.31
N SER A 101 0.97 -9.14 3.14
CA SER A 101 -0.08 -10.12 2.86
C SER A 101 0.45 -11.55 2.84
N ARG A 102 1.60 -11.82 2.20
CA ARG A 102 2.27 -13.13 2.21
C ARG A 102 2.66 -13.58 3.63
N ILE A 103 3.15 -12.66 4.47
CA ILE A 103 3.49 -12.96 5.87
C ILE A 103 2.24 -13.34 6.67
N LYS A 104 1.14 -12.60 6.49
CA LYS A 104 -0.16 -12.91 7.13
C LYS A 104 -0.71 -14.26 6.67
N GLU A 105 -0.61 -14.57 5.38
CA GLU A 105 -1.07 -15.83 4.80
C GLU A 105 -0.26 -17.03 5.31
N LYS A 106 1.08 -16.94 5.33
CA LYS A 106 1.94 -17.96 5.95
C LYS A 106 1.62 -18.20 7.43
N ARG A 107 1.35 -17.12 8.18
CA ARG A 107 0.94 -17.22 9.59
C ARG A 107 -0.45 -17.87 9.74
N ARG A 108 -1.37 -17.63 8.79
CA ARG A 108 -2.70 -18.24 8.76
C ARG A 108 -2.62 -19.73 8.44
N ASN A 109 -1.93 -20.13 7.38
CA ASN A 109 -1.76 -21.53 6.98
C ASN A 109 -0.99 -22.37 8.02
N GLN A 110 -0.09 -21.76 8.80
CA GLN A 110 0.56 -22.46 9.91
C GLN A 110 -0.38 -22.79 11.07
N ARG A 111 -1.49 -22.06 11.22
CA ARG A 111 -2.44 -22.19 12.32
C ARG A 111 -3.68 -23.00 11.96
N THR A 112 -3.89 -23.36 10.70
CA THR A 112 -5.05 -24.15 10.28
C THR A 112 -4.77 -25.65 10.45
N PRO A 113 -5.43 -26.34 11.41
CA PRO A 113 -5.38 -27.79 11.47
C PRO A 113 -6.04 -28.39 10.21
N PHE A 114 -5.58 -29.56 9.77
CA PHE A 114 -6.07 -30.30 8.58
C PHE A 114 -5.73 -29.74 7.18
N THR A 115 -4.84 -28.76 7.05
CA THR A 115 -4.32 -28.33 5.73
C THR A 115 -3.21 -29.26 5.23
N PHE A 116 -3.06 -29.44 3.91
CA PHE A 116 -2.00 -30.27 3.31
C PHE A 116 -0.58 -29.87 3.79
N GLU A 117 -0.30 -28.57 3.91
CA GLU A 117 0.97 -28.06 4.48
C GLU A 117 1.16 -28.44 5.95
N TRP A 118 0.10 -28.40 6.75
CA TRP A 118 0.11 -28.82 8.15
C TRP A 118 0.38 -30.32 8.29
N LEU A 119 -0.28 -31.13 7.44
CA LEU A 119 -0.11 -32.59 7.42
C LEU A 119 1.31 -32.99 7.00
N LYS A 120 1.86 -32.34 5.97
CA LYS A 120 3.25 -32.56 5.51
C LYS A 120 4.29 -32.20 6.56
N LYS A 121 4.05 -31.16 7.34
CA LYS A 121 4.95 -30.73 8.43
C LYS A 121 4.90 -31.67 9.63
N ARG A 122 3.73 -32.24 9.95
CA ARG A 122 3.55 -33.14 11.11
C ARG A 122 3.84 -34.61 10.79
N TYR A 123 3.69 -35.02 9.53
CA TYR A 123 3.89 -36.40 9.08
C TYR A 123 4.80 -36.47 7.83
N PRO A 124 6.08 -36.07 7.93
CA PRO A 124 6.99 -36.01 6.77
C PRO A 124 7.27 -37.38 6.12
N LEU A 125 7.23 -38.48 6.89
CA LEU A 125 7.48 -39.85 6.41
C LEU A 125 6.43 -40.38 5.44
N HIS A 126 5.15 -40.02 5.62
CA HIS A 126 4.08 -40.44 4.71
C HIS A 126 4.27 -39.88 3.29
N PHE A 127 4.91 -38.71 3.16
CA PHE A 127 5.19 -38.07 1.88
C PHE A 127 6.53 -38.51 1.25
N LEU A 128 7.40 -39.19 2.00
CA LEU A 128 8.64 -39.76 1.46
C LEU A 128 8.37 -40.94 0.51
N LEU A 129 7.33 -41.74 0.79
CA LEU A 129 6.93 -42.87 -0.04
C LEU A 129 6.43 -42.43 -1.43
N PHE A 130 5.70 -41.31 -1.51
CA PHE A 130 5.23 -40.77 -2.79
C PHE A 130 6.38 -40.30 -3.71
N ASN A 131 7.44 -39.68 -3.16
CA ASN A 131 8.61 -39.25 -3.95
C ASN A 131 9.47 -40.41 -4.47
N LEU A 132 9.38 -41.60 -3.87
CA LEU A 132 10.09 -42.81 -4.30
C LEU A 132 9.35 -43.55 -5.41
N LEU A 133 8.02 -43.44 -5.46
CA LEU A 133 7.16 -44.04 -6.49
C LEU A 133 7.12 -43.23 -7.81
N ASP A 134 7.42 -41.93 -7.78
CA ASP A 134 7.43 -41.03 -8.95
C ASP A 134 8.78 -41.04 -9.72
N ARG A 135 9.73 -41.90 -9.32
CA ARG A 135 11.05 -42.08 -9.95
C ARG A 135 11.27 -43.48 -10.54
N SER A 136 10.20 -44.18 -10.91
CA SER A 136 10.25 -45.49 -11.60
C SER A 136 9.66 -45.40 -12.99
#